data_AF-A0A0L0URI1-F1
#
_entry.id   AF-A0A0L0URI1-F1
#
_cell.length_a   1.000
_cell.length_b   1.000
_cell.length_c   1.000
_cell.angle_alpha   90.00
_cell.angle_beta   90.00
_cell.angle_gamma   90.00
#
_symmetry.space_group_name_H-M   'P 1'
#
loop_
_entity.id
_entity.type
_entity.pdbx_description
1 polymer ?
#
loop_
_entity_poly.entity_id
_entity_poly.type
_entity_poly.pdbx_seq_one_letter_code
_entity_poly.pdbx_strand_id
1 'polypeptide(L)'
;MADAFRVQDNWCLLTQAKMMISMAHEDLDSAPRMARTDAIDYYNQRIVLCQQEETIRLANQYLLGKIKGPCRLLTTSQTTQERGLHLTYVSTTVGLAVPDSKIQVKRGMVLRVLDNVGHKSYLNINHRVILLQISRDTITVTPVHGSKKGMDVIL
;
A
#
# COMPACT_ATOMS: atom_id res chain seq x y z
N MET A 1 -27.15 -29.02 1.35
CA MET A 1 -26.52 -29.15 2.68
C MET A 1 -24.99 -29.01 2.66
N ALA A 2 -24.29 -29.32 1.56
CA ALA A 2 -22.83 -29.16 1.46
C ALA A 2 -22.34 -27.69 1.37
N ASP A 3 -23.17 -26.77 0.86
CA ASP A 3 -22.77 -25.36 0.70
C ASP A 3 -22.75 -24.57 2.00
N ALA A 4 -23.60 -24.92 2.97
CA ALA A 4 -23.66 -24.23 4.26
C ALA A 4 -22.39 -24.45 5.11
N PHE A 5 -21.84 -25.67 5.08
CA PHE A 5 -20.60 -26.01 5.81
C PHE A 5 -19.37 -25.31 5.21
N ARG A 6 -19.27 -25.24 3.87
CA ARG A 6 -18.17 -24.51 3.20
C ARG A 6 -18.18 -23.01 3.49
N VAL A 7 -19.35 -22.39 3.60
CA VAL A 7 -19.48 -20.97 3.93
C VAL A 7 -19.07 -20.69 5.37
N GLN A 8 -19.39 -21.59 6.31
CA GLN A 8 -19.07 -21.43 7.72
C GLN A 8 -17.57 -21.63 8.01
N ASP A 9 -16.92 -22.59 7.35
CA ASP A 9 -15.48 -22.82 7.45
C ASP A 9 -14.68 -21.65 6.86
N ASN A 10 -15.11 -21.12 5.70
CA ASN A 10 -14.51 -19.94 5.09
C ASN A 10 -14.65 -18.70 5.98
N TRP A 11 -15.77 -18.55 6.69
CA TRP A 11 -15.99 -17.43 7.61
C TRP A 11 -15.10 -17.50 8.86
N CYS A 12 -14.91 -18.72 9.40
CA CYS A 12 -14.03 -18.96 10.54
C CYS A 12 -12.56 -18.66 10.19
N LEU A 13 -12.07 -19.17 9.05
CA LEU A 13 -10.72 -18.92 8.55
C LEU A 13 -10.46 -17.43 8.29
N LEU A 14 -11.44 -16.73 7.70
CA LEU A 14 -11.34 -15.28 7.46
C LEU A 14 -11.32 -14.49 8.78
N THR A 15 -12.08 -14.92 9.78
CA THR A 15 -12.12 -14.29 11.11
C THR A 15 -10.80 -14.50 11.86
N GLN A 16 -10.28 -15.73 11.83
CA GLN A 16 -8.99 -16.06 12.44
C GLN A 16 -7.84 -15.29 11.77
N ALA A 17 -7.83 -15.20 10.43
CA ALA A 17 -6.84 -14.42 9.70
C ALA A 17 -6.88 -12.93 10.09
N LYS A 18 -8.07 -12.33 10.15
CA LYS A 18 -8.24 -10.93 10.59
C LYS A 18 -7.76 -10.70 12.03
N MET A 19 -7.97 -11.67 12.92
CA MET A 19 -7.51 -11.62 14.30
C MET A 19 -5.98 -11.68 14.37
N MET A 20 -5.34 -12.61 13.66
CA MET A 20 -3.87 -12.69 13.59
C MET A 20 -3.25 -11.42 13.01
N ILE A 21 -3.85 -10.86 11.94
CA ILE A 21 -3.41 -9.58 11.37
C ILE A 21 -3.55 -8.47 12.40
N SER A 22 -4.66 -8.39 13.14
CA SER A 22 -4.85 -7.37 14.17
C SER A 22 -3.84 -7.47 15.30
N MET A 23 -3.50 -8.69 15.73
CA MET A 23 -2.48 -8.92 16.75
C MET A 23 -1.08 -8.54 16.25
N ALA A 24 -0.75 -8.85 15.00
CA ALA A 24 0.52 -8.45 14.40
C ALA A 24 0.62 -6.94 14.18
N HIS A 25 -0.52 -6.26 14.00
CA HIS A 25 -0.62 -4.85 13.63
C HIS A 25 -1.39 -4.00 14.66
N GLU A 26 -1.17 -4.24 15.96
CA GLU A 26 -1.92 -3.58 17.04
C GLU A 26 -1.87 -2.04 16.99
N ASP A 27 -0.70 -1.46 16.67
CA ASP A 27 -0.50 0.00 16.62
C ASP A 27 -0.71 0.64 15.25
N LEU A 28 -1.30 -0.08 14.29
CA LEU A 28 -1.42 0.39 12.90
C LEU A 28 -2.24 1.68 12.78
N ASP A 29 -3.17 1.90 13.71
CA ASP A 29 -4.01 3.10 13.74
C ASP A 29 -3.19 4.37 14.04
N SER A 30 -2.05 4.23 14.72
CA SER A 30 -1.12 5.31 15.05
C SER A 30 -0.06 5.56 13.97
N ALA A 31 0.11 4.64 13.01
CA ALA A 31 1.10 4.72 11.92
C ALA A 31 1.14 6.08 11.18
N PRO A 32 0.01 6.79 10.92
CA PRO A 32 0.05 8.11 10.29
C PRO A 32 0.75 9.21 11.13
N ARG A 33 0.85 9.01 12.44
CA ARG A 33 1.37 9.96 13.44
C ARG A 33 2.72 9.54 14.03
N MET A 34 3.17 8.31 13.78
CA MET A 34 4.47 7.82 14.23
C MET A 34 5.61 8.70 13.70
N ALA A 35 6.69 8.80 14.47
CA ALA A 35 7.93 9.36 13.94
C ALA A 35 8.42 8.49 12.78
N ARG A 36 9.15 9.11 11.83
CA ARG A 36 9.56 8.46 10.59
C ARG A 36 10.36 7.18 10.84
N THR A 37 11.30 7.22 11.79
CA THR A 37 12.13 6.07 12.18
C THR A 37 11.27 4.93 12.70
N ASP A 38 10.32 5.24 13.59
CA ASP A 38 9.47 4.25 14.25
C ASP A 38 8.52 3.59 13.24
N ALA A 39 7.96 4.37 12.32
CA ALA A 39 7.12 3.85 11.24
C ALA A 39 7.91 2.90 10.32
N ILE A 40 9.16 3.23 10.00
CA ILE A 40 10.03 2.38 9.19
C ILE A 40 10.34 1.07 9.91
N ASP A 41 10.68 1.13 11.19
CA ASP A 41 11.01 -0.07 11.96
C ASP A 41 9.77 -0.94 12.18
N TYR A 42 8.62 -0.33 12.44
CA TYR A 42 7.31 -1.00 12.52
C TYR A 42 7.02 -1.84 11.27
N TYR A 43 7.13 -1.24 10.08
CA TYR A 43 6.84 -1.93 8.80
C TYR A 43 7.95 -2.87 8.32
N ASN A 44 9.16 -2.75 8.85
CA ASN A 44 10.22 -3.73 8.60
C ASN A 44 9.98 -5.03 9.38
N GLN A 45 9.42 -4.93 10.58
CA GLN A 45 9.17 -6.09 11.44
C GLN A 45 7.83 -6.79 11.16
N ARG A 46 6.90 -6.10 10.48
CA ARG A 46 5.51 -6.56 10.29
C ARG A 46 5.16 -6.62 8.81
N ILE A 47 5.10 -7.83 8.27
CA ILE A 47 4.65 -8.11 6.90
C ILE A 47 3.68 -9.30 6.92
N VAL A 48 2.53 -9.13 6.28
CA VAL A 48 1.56 -10.21 6.09
C VAL A 48 1.91 -10.92 4.78
N LEU A 49 2.22 -12.21 4.87
CA LEU A 49 2.47 -13.06 3.70
C LEU A 49 1.22 -13.86 3.36
N CYS A 50 0.81 -13.84 2.09
CA CYS A 50 -0.33 -14.59 1.59
C CYS A 50 0.06 -15.32 0.31
N GLN A 51 -0.52 -16.50 0.08
CA GLN A 51 -0.22 -17.32 -1.10
C GLN A 51 -1.02 -16.90 -2.35
N GLN A 52 -2.26 -16.45 -2.17
CA GLN A 52 -3.18 -16.12 -3.26
C GLN A 52 -3.35 -14.60 -3.39
N GLU A 53 -3.42 -14.11 -4.62
CA GLU A 53 -3.59 -12.68 -4.92
C GLU A 53 -4.87 -12.11 -4.29
N GLU A 54 -5.98 -12.85 -4.32
CA GLU A 54 -7.23 -12.42 -3.70
C GLU A 54 -7.07 -12.22 -2.18
N THR A 55 -6.35 -13.12 -1.52
CA THR A 55 -6.05 -12.99 -0.08
C THR A 55 -5.15 -11.78 0.19
N ILE A 56 -4.16 -11.52 -0.67
CA ILE A 56 -3.31 -10.31 -0.57
C ILE A 56 -4.20 -9.05 -0.65
N ARG A 57 -5.11 -9.00 -1.63
CA ARG A 57 -6.04 -7.89 -1.83
C ARG A 57 -6.93 -7.67 -0.60
N LEU A 58 -7.54 -8.73 -0.07
CA LEU A 58 -8.38 -8.66 1.12
C LEU A 58 -7.61 -8.24 2.37
N ALA A 59 -6.38 -8.75 2.56
CA ALA A 59 -5.51 -8.35 3.66
C ALA A 59 -5.13 -6.87 3.58
N ASN A 60 -4.75 -6.38 2.39
CA ASN A 60 -4.43 -4.98 2.16
C ASN A 60 -5.64 -4.07 2.41
N GLN A 61 -6.84 -4.46 1.95
CA GLN A 61 -8.08 -3.73 2.23
C GLN A 61 -8.39 -3.68 3.74
N TYR A 62 -8.21 -4.80 4.44
CA TYR A 62 -8.41 -4.86 5.88
C TYR A 62 -7.45 -3.93 6.64
N LEU A 63 -6.15 -3.99 6.31
CA LEU A 63 -5.11 -3.13 6.89
C LEU A 63 -5.40 -1.64 6.60
N LEU A 64 -5.76 -1.30 5.36
CA LEU A 64 -6.15 0.07 5.00
C LEU A 64 -7.34 0.57 5.82
N GLY A 65 -8.31 -0.30 6.10
CA GLY A 65 -9.44 -0.01 6.98
C GLY A 65 -9.04 0.35 8.41
N LYS A 66 -7.94 -0.22 8.91
CA LYS A 66 -7.42 -0.01 10.28
C LYS A 66 -6.58 1.26 10.43
N ILE A 67 -5.92 1.71 9.36
CA ILE A 67 -5.16 2.97 9.36
C ILE A 67 -6.12 4.15 9.60
N LYS A 68 -5.86 5.00 10.59
CA LYS A 68 -6.67 6.20 10.87
C LYS A 68 -6.42 7.30 9.84
N GLY A 69 -7.42 8.16 9.67
CA GLY A 69 -7.31 9.37 8.85
C GLY A 69 -8.05 9.29 7.51
N PRO A 70 -8.01 10.38 6.74
CA PRO A 70 -8.78 10.53 5.51
C PRO A 70 -8.28 9.55 4.44
N CYS A 71 -9.22 8.85 3.81
CA CYS A 71 -8.96 8.07 2.61
C CYS A 71 -8.99 8.99 1.39
N ARG A 72 -7.99 8.87 0.53
CA ARG A 72 -7.95 9.53 -0.79
C ARG A 72 -7.95 8.46 -1.87
N LEU A 73 -8.33 8.86 -3.08
CA LEU A 73 -8.33 7.97 -4.23
C LEU A 73 -7.25 8.44 -5.20
N LEU A 74 -6.30 7.56 -5.52
CA LEU A 74 -5.39 7.73 -6.64
C LEU A 74 -6.02 7.06 -7.85
N THR A 75 -6.08 7.77 -8.97
CA THR A 75 -6.63 7.24 -10.22
C THR A 75 -5.60 7.37 -11.32
N THR A 76 -5.39 6.30 -12.08
CA THR A 76 -4.59 6.39 -13.29
C THR A 76 -5.39 7.14 -14.35
N SER A 77 -4.81 8.18 -14.95
CA SER A 77 -5.36 8.84 -16.13
C SER A 77 -4.50 8.45 -17.32
N GLN A 78 -5.09 7.76 -18.30
CA GLN A 78 -4.52 7.74 -19.63
C GLN A 78 -4.64 9.15 -20.20
N THR A 79 -3.54 9.72 -20.67
CA THR A 79 -3.50 11.05 -21.24
C THR A 79 -4.22 11.10 -22.59
N THR A 80 -5.54 11.19 -22.54
CA THR A 80 -6.27 12.12 -23.39
C THR A 80 -6.78 13.20 -22.45
N GLN A 81 -6.28 14.42 -22.64
CA GLN A 81 -6.62 15.64 -21.90
C GLN A 81 -7.99 15.60 -21.20
N GLU A 82 -8.03 15.77 -19.87
CA GLU A 82 -8.89 16.76 -19.16
C GLU A 82 -8.97 16.55 -17.63
N ARG A 83 -8.47 17.56 -16.91
CA ARG A 83 -8.87 18.10 -15.59
C ARG A 83 -9.35 17.13 -14.49
N GLY A 84 -8.38 16.66 -13.70
CA GLY A 84 -8.51 15.97 -12.43
C GLY A 84 -7.16 15.98 -11.67
N LEU A 85 -7.17 15.55 -10.41
CA LEU A 85 -5.95 15.32 -9.63
C LEU A 85 -5.21 14.11 -10.23
N HIS A 86 -4.16 14.33 -11.02
CA HIS A 86 -3.61 13.31 -11.93
C HIS A 86 -2.19 12.92 -11.57
N LEU A 87 -2.00 11.63 -11.25
CA LEU A 87 -0.66 11.03 -11.28
C LEU A 87 -0.39 10.59 -12.71
N THR A 88 0.66 11.17 -13.30
CA THR A 88 1.09 10.88 -14.67
C THR A 88 1.80 9.53 -14.70
N TYR A 89 1.44 8.68 -15.67
CA TYR A 89 2.11 7.40 -15.88
C TYR A 89 2.38 7.18 -17.37
N VAL A 90 3.59 6.75 -17.70
CA VAL A 90 4.01 6.42 -19.06
C VAL A 90 3.74 4.94 -19.30
N SER A 91 3.03 4.57 -20.37
CA SER A 91 2.58 3.19 -20.62
C SER A 91 3.69 2.18 -20.97
N THR A 92 4.96 2.53 -20.79
CA THR A 92 6.13 1.70 -21.16
C THR A 92 6.62 0.82 -20.01
N THR A 93 5.79 0.52 -19.03
CA THR A 93 6.26 -0.09 -17.79
C THR A 93 6.61 -1.55 -17.93
N VAL A 94 7.87 -1.81 -17.56
CA VAL A 94 8.63 -3.06 -17.73
C VAL A 94 8.28 -4.09 -16.62
N GLY A 95 7.22 -3.85 -15.84
CA GLY A 95 6.79 -4.72 -14.74
C GLY A 95 5.70 -5.71 -15.16
N LEU A 96 5.81 -6.97 -14.72
CA LEU A 96 4.77 -8.00 -14.89
C LEU A 96 3.47 -7.69 -14.13
N ALA A 97 3.49 -6.76 -13.17
CA ALA A 97 2.35 -6.37 -12.35
C ALA A 97 1.88 -4.96 -12.70
N VAL A 98 0.61 -4.83 -13.08
CA VAL A 98 -0.05 -3.56 -13.39
C VAL A 98 -0.79 -3.07 -12.14
N PRO A 99 -0.62 -1.80 -11.73
CA PRO A 99 -1.38 -1.26 -10.60
C PRO A 99 -2.89 -1.21 -10.92
N ASP A 100 -3.72 -1.30 -9.89
CA ASP A 100 -5.15 -1.04 -10.04
C ASP A 100 -5.39 0.37 -10.60
N SER A 101 -6.39 0.51 -11.47
CA SER A 101 -6.76 1.82 -12.05
C SER A 101 -7.22 2.84 -11.01
N LYS A 102 -7.65 2.36 -9.84
CA LYS A 102 -8.11 3.14 -8.70
C LYS A 102 -7.54 2.55 -7.42
N ILE A 103 -6.70 3.30 -6.72
CA ILE A 103 -6.05 2.87 -5.49
C ILE A 103 -6.52 3.78 -4.35
N GLN A 104 -7.19 3.19 -3.37
CA GLN A 104 -7.50 3.91 -2.13
C GLN A 104 -6.25 4.01 -1.27
N VAL A 105 -5.98 5.20 -0.77
CA VAL A 105 -4.75 5.50 -0.04
C VAL A 105 -5.01 6.31 1.23
N LYS A 106 -4.18 6.07 2.25
CA LYS A 106 -4.16 6.83 3.51
C LYS A 106 -2.71 7.17 3.86
N ARG A 107 -2.50 8.33 4.48
CA ARG A 107 -1.19 8.66 5.07
C ARG A 107 -0.77 7.54 6.04
N GLY A 108 0.51 7.19 6.02
CA GLY A 108 1.09 6.15 6.85
C GLY A 108 0.99 4.75 6.26
N MET A 109 0.31 4.54 5.12
CA MET A 109 0.26 3.22 4.47
C MET A 109 1.57 2.87 3.76
N VAL A 110 1.81 1.57 3.56
CA VAL A 110 2.93 1.08 2.75
C VAL A 110 2.48 0.80 1.32
N LEU A 111 3.30 1.23 0.36
CA LEU A 111 3.18 0.96 -1.06
C LEU A 111 4.38 0.16 -1.55
N ARG A 112 4.20 -0.58 -2.65
CA ARG A 112 5.29 -1.24 -3.38
C ARG A 112 5.54 -0.50 -4.69
N VAL A 113 6.79 -0.21 -4.98
CA VAL A 113 7.22 0.40 -6.24
C VAL A 113 7.13 -0.65 -7.35
N LEU A 114 6.30 -0.41 -8.36
CA LEU A 114 6.17 -1.30 -9.53
C LEU A 114 7.00 -0.81 -10.73
N ASP A 115 7.26 0.49 -10.80
CA ASP A 115 8.15 1.14 -11.75
C ASP A 115 8.88 2.33 -11.08
N ASN A 116 10.07 2.64 -11.55
CA ASN A 116 10.94 3.71 -11.02
C ASN A 116 11.49 4.64 -12.10
N VAL A 117 10.88 4.68 -13.29
CA VAL A 117 11.25 5.65 -14.34
C VAL A 117 11.29 7.07 -13.76
N GLY A 118 12.39 7.79 -14.01
CA GLY A 118 12.63 9.12 -13.44
C GLY A 118 13.22 9.14 -12.02
N HIS A 119 13.13 8.05 -11.26
CA HIS A 119 13.49 8.01 -9.82
C HIS A 119 14.48 6.88 -9.46
N LYS A 120 15.19 6.34 -10.45
CA LYS A 120 16.14 5.21 -10.33
C LYS A 120 17.24 5.42 -9.29
N SER A 121 17.65 6.66 -9.04
CA SER A 121 18.66 7.02 -8.03
C SER A 121 18.13 6.98 -6.59
N TYR A 122 16.81 6.92 -6.41
CA TYR A 122 16.14 7.00 -5.12
C TYR A 122 15.37 5.72 -4.76
N LEU A 123 14.72 5.11 -5.76
CA LEU A 123 13.82 3.98 -5.60
C LEU A 123 14.20 2.87 -6.58
N ASN A 124 14.21 1.63 -6.10
CA ASN A 124 14.25 0.46 -6.98
C ASN A 124 12.87 -0.18 -7.08
N ILE A 125 12.64 -0.89 -8.18
CA ILE A 125 11.45 -1.73 -8.34
C ILE A 125 11.39 -2.73 -7.17
N ASN A 126 10.18 -3.01 -6.69
CA ASN A 126 9.85 -3.82 -5.52
C ASN A 126 10.22 -3.22 -4.17
N HIS A 127 10.80 -2.01 -4.12
CA HIS A 127 10.98 -1.34 -2.84
C HIS A 127 9.64 -1.03 -2.18
N ARG A 128 9.62 -1.17 -0.85
CA ARG A 128 8.51 -0.72 0.00
C ARG A 128 8.74 0.73 0.40
N VAL A 129 7.70 1.54 0.28
CA VAL A 129 7.72 2.96 0.66
C VAL A 129 6.53 3.29 1.54
N ILE A 130 6.71 4.17 2.52
CA ILE A 130 5.64 4.68 3.36
C ILE A 130 5.11 5.96 2.74
N LEU A 131 3.79 6.06 2.62
CA LEU A 131 3.11 7.24 2.11
C LEU A 131 3.04 8.33 3.18
N LEU A 132 3.77 9.42 3.01
CA LEU A 132 3.79 10.53 3.96
C LEU A 132 2.72 11.58 3.65
N GLN A 133 2.61 11.96 2.38
CA GLN A 133 1.73 13.04 1.95
C GLN A 133 1.22 12.80 0.54
N ILE A 134 -0.01 13.23 0.31
CA ILE A 134 -0.66 13.23 -1.00
C ILE A 134 -1.10 14.67 -1.25
N SER A 135 -0.55 15.27 -2.29
CA SER A 135 -0.88 16.61 -2.77
C SER A 135 -1.69 16.51 -4.06
N ARG A 136 -1.84 17.62 -4.79
CA ARG A 136 -2.65 17.63 -6.01
C ARG A 136 -2.04 16.71 -7.09
N ASP A 137 -0.77 16.95 -7.34
CA ASP A 137 -0.05 16.39 -8.48
C ASP A 137 1.19 15.61 -8.03
N THR A 138 1.40 15.48 -6.71
CA THR A 138 2.58 14.82 -6.15
C THR A 138 2.25 13.92 -4.97
N ILE A 139 3.09 12.90 -4.79
CA ILE A 139 3.10 12.02 -3.63
C ILE A 139 4.47 12.12 -2.97
N THR A 140 4.48 12.36 -1.67
CA THR A 140 5.70 12.22 -0.87
C THR A 140 5.73 10.87 -0.21
N VAL A 141 6.80 10.11 -0.46
CA VAL A 141 7.03 8.78 0.12
C VAL A 141 8.39 8.70 0.80
N THR A 142 8.55 7.75 1.72
CA THR A 142 9.83 7.43 2.33
C THR A 142 10.17 5.96 2.11
N PRO A 143 11.34 5.61 1.56
CA PRO A 143 11.76 4.22 1.44
C PRO A 143 11.96 3.56 2.81
N VAL A 144 11.43 2.36 2.96
CA VAL A 144 11.54 1.54 4.18
C VAL A 144 12.91 0.83 4.25
N HIS A 145 13.55 0.61 3.11
CA HIS A 145 14.84 -0.05 2.96
C HIS A 145 15.64 0.51 1.76
N GLY A 146 16.88 0.04 1.61
CA GLY A 146 17.80 0.46 0.56
C GLY A 146 18.70 1.64 0.97
N SER A 147 19.54 2.10 0.05
CA SER A 147 20.53 3.16 0.29
C SER A 147 19.94 4.53 0.62
N LYS A 148 18.64 4.72 0.34
CA LYS A 148 17.89 5.95 0.63
C LYS A 148 16.81 5.75 1.70
N LYS A 149 16.95 4.71 2.55
CA LYS A 149 16.06 4.47 3.70
C LYS A 149 15.89 5.76 4.51
N GLY A 150 14.64 6.13 4.82
CA GLY A 150 14.36 7.30 5.64
C GLY A 150 14.46 8.66 4.95
N MET A 151 14.82 8.73 3.68
CA MET A 151 14.83 9.98 2.91
C MET A 151 13.46 10.22 2.24
N ASP A 152 12.94 11.44 2.32
CA ASP A 152 11.69 11.78 1.66
C ASP A 152 11.93 11.96 0.16
N VAL A 153 11.09 11.30 -0.64
CA VAL A 153 11.12 11.34 -2.10
C VAL A 153 9.78 11.87 -2.57
N ILE A 154 9.81 12.91 -3.41
CA ILE A 154 8.62 13.48 -4.05
C ILE A 154 8.50 12.84 -5.43
N LEU A 155 7.35 12.22 -5.68
CA LEU A 155 6.94 11.56 -6.91
C LEU A 155 5.84 12.39 -7.59
#